data_AF-A0A9P3Q789-F1
#
_entry.id   AF-A0A9P3Q789-F1
#
_cell.length_a   1.000
_cell.length_b   1.000
_cell.length_c   1.000
_cell.angle_alpha   90.00
_cell.angle_beta   90.00
_cell.angle_gamma   90.00
#
_symmetry.space_group_name_H-M   'P 1'
#
loop_
_entity.id
_entity.type
_entity.pdbx_description
1 polymer ?
#
loop_
_entity_poly.entity_id
_entity_poly.type
_entity_poly.pdbx_seq_one_letter_code
_entity_poly.pdbx_strand_id
1 'polypeptide(L)'
;MCAAYGSVHSAIEASASRDVGTDPTSKLAFAINGRQALLAGSQYLRTVLGSEPATPSGLAAKISKITDIYQELTIDYLNGKTEVQMQSITQVGNKTASNIESLCK
;
A
#
# COMPACT_ATOMS: atom_id res chain seq x y z
N MET A 1 -2.63 4.28 15.24
CA MET A 1 -2.33 4.59 13.82
C MET A 1 -0.95 4.12 13.35
N CYS A 2 0.17 4.56 13.95
CA CYS A 2 1.51 4.15 13.49
C CYS A 2 1.75 2.62 13.49
N ALA A 3 1.28 1.92 14.53
CA ALA A 3 1.34 0.46 14.58
C ALA A 3 0.52 -0.21 13.46
N ALA A 4 -0.67 0.32 13.18
CA ALA A 4 -1.54 -0.18 12.10
C ALA A 4 -0.91 0.07 10.71
N TYR A 5 -0.31 1.24 10.49
CA TYR A 5 0.49 1.49 9.28
C TYR A 5 1.65 0.52 9.16
N GLY A 6 2.44 0.33 10.23
CA GLY A 6 3.55 -0.62 10.24
C GLY A 6 3.12 -2.04 9.86
N SER A 7 1.99 -2.52 10.40
CA SER A 7 1.45 -3.84 10.06
C SER A 7 1.08 -3.97 8.58
N VAL A 8 0.46 -2.94 7.98
CA VAL A 8 0.11 -2.94 6.56
C VAL A 8 1.35 -2.83 5.68
N HIS A 9 2.32 -2.00 6.06
CA HIS A 9 3.58 -1.83 5.35
C HIS A 9 4.31 -3.17 5.25
N SER A 10 4.50 -3.88 6.37
CA SER A 10 5.12 -5.20 6.37
C SER A 10 4.35 -6.24 5.54
N ALA A 11 3.02 -6.19 5.53
CA ALA A 11 2.21 -7.08 4.69
C ALA A 11 2.45 -6.84 3.19
N ILE A 12 2.56 -5.58 2.77
CA ILE A 12 2.88 -5.20 1.40
C ILE A 12 4.31 -5.64 1.03
N GLU A 13 5.30 -5.40 1.88
CA GLU A 13 6.68 -5.85 1.64
C GLU A 13 6.77 -7.38 1.53
N ALA A 14 6.11 -8.11 2.43
CA ALA A 14 6.06 -9.57 2.39
C ALA A 14 5.39 -10.10 1.12
N SER A 15 4.44 -9.34 0.54
CA SER A 15 3.79 -9.70 -0.71
C SER A 15 4.68 -9.47 -1.95
N ALA A 16 5.71 -8.63 -1.84
CA ALA A 16 6.59 -8.21 -2.94
C ALA A 16 8.00 -8.81 -2.91
N SER A 17 8.38 -9.57 -1.87
CA SER A 17 9.77 -9.96 -1.59
C SER A 17 10.15 -11.40 -1.93
N ARG A 18 9.24 -12.19 -2.54
CA ARG A 18 9.51 -13.60 -2.86
C ARG A 18 10.09 -13.78 -4.27
N ASP A 19 11.08 -14.66 -4.41
CA ASP A 19 11.47 -15.20 -5.71
C ASP A 19 10.27 -15.93 -6.32
N VAL A 20 9.86 -15.45 -7.48
CA VAL A 20 8.62 -15.84 -8.14
C VAL A 20 8.84 -17.02 -9.09
N GLY A 21 10.10 -17.43 -9.28
CA GLY A 21 10.47 -18.45 -10.25
C GLY A 21 10.05 -18.10 -11.68
N THR A 22 10.08 -19.08 -12.57
CA THR A 22 9.70 -18.92 -13.98
C THR A 22 8.29 -19.41 -14.31
N ASP A 23 7.66 -20.15 -13.39
CA ASP A 23 6.31 -20.70 -13.57
C ASP A 23 5.25 -19.57 -13.70
N PRO A 24 4.48 -19.53 -14.81
CA PRO A 24 3.46 -18.51 -15.02
C PRO A 24 2.39 -18.45 -13.92
N THR A 25 2.03 -19.59 -13.33
CA THR A 25 1.02 -19.65 -12.27
C THR A 25 1.53 -19.00 -10.99
N SER A 26 2.78 -19.28 -10.63
CA SER A 26 3.47 -18.68 -9.49
C SER A 26 3.59 -17.16 -9.64
N LYS A 27 3.90 -16.69 -10.86
CA LYS A 27 3.92 -15.25 -11.20
C LYS A 27 2.56 -14.59 -11.04
N LEU A 28 1.51 -15.24 -11.51
CA LEU A 28 0.15 -14.73 -11.35
C LEU A 28 -0.26 -14.69 -9.87
N ALA A 29 0.01 -15.75 -9.11
CA ALA A 29 -0.32 -15.84 -7.69
C ALA A 29 0.40 -14.75 -6.88
N PHE A 30 1.68 -14.50 -7.16
CA PHE A 30 2.45 -13.43 -6.55
C PHE A 30 1.87 -12.05 -6.86
N ALA A 31 1.57 -11.77 -8.14
CA ALA A 31 0.95 -10.51 -8.53
C ALA A 31 -0.43 -10.30 -7.86
N ILE A 32 -1.24 -11.35 -7.75
CA ILE A 32 -2.53 -11.31 -7.05
C ILE A 32 -2.31 -11.02 -5.57
N ASN A 33 -1.33 -11.66 -4.91
CA ASN A 33 -1.03 -11.43 -3.51
C ASN A 33 -0.66 -9.96 -3.23
N GLY A 34 0.19 -9.35 -4.09
CA GLY A 34 0.51 -7.93 -3.98
C GLY A 34 -0.70 -7.01 -4.11
N ARG A 35 -1.57 -7.28 -5.08
CA ARG A 35 -2.83 -6.54 -5.27
C ARG A 35 -3.78 -6.70 -4.07
N GLN A 36 -3.86 -7.89 -3.49
CA GLN A 36 -4.66 -8.15 -2.29
C GLN A 36 -4.10 -7.41 -1.07
N ALA A 37 -2.78 -7.36 -0.90
CA ALA A 37 -2.16 -6.61 0.20
C ALA A 37 -2.47 -5.11 0.12
N LEU A 38 -2.43 -4.52 -1.08
CA LEU A 38 -2.82 -3.12 -1.31
C LEU A 38 -4.30 -2.88 -0.99
N LEU A 39 -5.18 -3.75 -1.49
CA LEU A 39 -6.63 -3.65 -1.25
C LEU A 39 -6.97 -3.76 0.24
N ALA A 40 -6.56 -4.85 0.88
CA ALA A 40 -6.82 -5.12 2.29
C ALA A 40 -6.16 -4.06 3.19
N GLY A 41 -4.92 -3.67 2.89
CA GLY A 41 -4.20 -2.63 3.59
C GLY A 41 -4.91 -1.28 3.54
N SER A 42 -5.40 -0.88 2.36
CA SER A 42 -6.15 0.37 2.22
C SER A 42 -7.44 0.38 3.03
N GLN A 43 -8.20 -0.72 3.01
CA GLN A 43 -9.46 -0.86 3.75
C GLN A 43 -9.22 -0.85 5.26
N TYR A 44 -8.21 -1.59 5.72
CA TYR A 44 -7.84 -1.66 7.12
C TYR A 44 -7.43 -0.30 7.67
N LEU A 45 -6.55 0.42 6.97
CA LEU A 45 -6.11 1.76 7.41
C LEU A 45 -7.24 2.78 7.45
N ARG A 46 -8.16 2.77 6.47
CA ARG A 46 -9.35 3.65 6.53
C ARG A 46 -10.22 3.33 7.73
N THR A 47 -10.41 2.05 8.03
CA THR A 47 -11.22 1.60 9.18
C THR A 47 -10.60 2.04 10.50
N VAL A 48 -9.28 1.83 10.67
CA VAL A 48 -8.55 2.24 11.88
C VAL A 48 -8.55 3.76 12.03
N LEU A 49 -8.29 4.51 10.94
CA LEU A 49 -8.30 5.97 10.98
C LEU A 49 -9.66 6.53 11.41
N GLY A 50 -10.76 5.95 10.90
CA GLY A 50 -12.12 6.33 11.31
C GLY A 50 -12.45 6.00 12.77
N SER A 51 -11.74 5.03 13.37
CA SER A 51 -11.90 4.62 14.76
C SER A 51 -10.96 5.34 15.74
N GLU A 52 -9.96 6.08 15.23
CA GLU A 52 -8.98 6.81 16.02
C GLU A 52 -9.06 8.34 15.78
N PRO A 53 -10.11 9.03 16.26
CA PRO A 53 -10.31 10.46 16.01
C PRO A 53 -9.23 11.36 16.64
N ALA A 54 -8.46 10.84 17.60
CA ALA A 54 -7.32 11.53 18.21
C ALA A 54 -6.04 11.48 17.36
N THR A 55 -6.06 10.84 16.18
CA THR A 55 -4.91 10.82 15.27
C THR A 55 -4.51 12.25 14.89
N PRO A 56 -3.23 12.64 15.04
CA PRO A 56 -2.76 13.96 14.64
C PRO A 56 -3.10 14.26 13.18
N SER A 57 -3.63 15.45 12.89
CA SER A 57 -4.15 15.82 11.57
C SER A 57 -3.14 15.60 10.43
N GLY A 58 -1.86 15.90 10.68
CA GLY A 58 -0.78 15.63 9.72
C GLY A 58 -0.63 14.15 9.38
N LEU A 59 -0.67 13.27 10.39
CA LEU A 59 -0.60 11.81 10.20
C LEU A 59 -1.88 11.30 9.52
N ALA A 60 -3.06 11.74 9.97
CA ALA A 60 -4.34 11.38 9.38
C ALA A 60 -4.39 11.70 7.87
N ALA A 61 -3.93 12.89 7.47
CA ALA A 61 -3.88 13.29 6.07
C ALA A 61 -2.94 12.41 5.23
N LYS A 62 -1.78 12.01 5.78
CA LYS A 62 -0.85 11.12 5.08
C LYS A 62 -1.38 9.69 4.99
N ILE A 63 -2.03 9.18 6.04
CA ILE A 63 -2.68 7.87 6.01
C ILE A 63 -3.81 7.86 4.97
N SER A 64 -4.69 8.86 4.95
CA SER A 64 -5.70 8.98 3.90
C SER A 64 -5.07 8.97 2.51
N LYS A 65 -4.01 9.77 2.31
CA LYS A 65 -3.33 9.85 1.02
C LYS A 65 -2.70 8.53 0.59
N ILE A 66 -2.04 7.80 1.48
CA ILE A 66 -1.46 6.49 1.13
C ILE A 66 -2.57 5.46 0.83
N THR A 67 -3.70 5.52 1.54
CA THR A 67 -4.84 4.65 1.24
C THR A 67 -5.45 4.93 -0.14
N ASP A 68 -5.56 6.20 -0.54
CA ASP A 68 -6.01 6.56 -1.90
C ASP A 68 -5.05 5.97 -2.95
N ILE A 69 -3.74 6.08 -2.72
CA ILE A 69 -2.71 5.57 -3.62
C ILE A 69 -2.79 4.04 -3.73
N TYR A 70 -2.95 3.32 -2.62
CA TYR A 70 -3.10 1.86 -2.65
C TYR A 70 -4.35 1.42 -3.42
N GLN A 71 -5.46 2.16 -3.30
CA GLN A 71 -6.68 1.89 -4.05
C GLN A 71 -6.49 2.13 -5.55
N GLU A 72 -5.87 3.25 -5.93
CA GLU A 72 -5.58 3.58 -7.32
C GLU A 72 -4.60 2.57 -7.95
N LEU A 73 -3.52 2.21 -7.25
CA LEU A 73 -2.60 1.14 -7.68
C LEU A 73 -3.33 -0.19 -7.89
N THR A 74 -4.25 -0.55 -6.99
CA THR A 74 -5.04 -1.78 -7.12
C THR A 74 -5.84 -1.76 -8.43
N ILE A 75 -6.55 -0.67 -8.72
CA ILE A 75 -7.31 -0.51 -9.96
C ILE A 75 -6.40 -0.52 -11.19
N ASP A 76 -5.25 0.16 -11.12
CA ASP A 76 -4.28 0.22 -12.22
C ASP A 76 -3.68 -1.15 -12.56
N TYR A 77 -3.35 -1.96 -11.55
CA TYR A 77 -2.94 -3.34 -11.75
C TYR A 77 -4.05 -4.20 -12.37
N LEU A 78 -5.30 -4.00 -11.97
CA LEU A 78 -6.45 -4.73 -12.55
C LEU A 78 -6.73 -4.31 -13.99
N ASN A 79 -6.46 -3.06 -14.34
CA ASN A 79 -6.50 -2.55 -15.72
C ASN A 79 -5.30 -3.02 -16.57
N GLY A 80 -4.36 -3.76 -15.98
CA GLY A 80 -3.18 -4.26 -16.70
C GLY A 80 -2.15 -3.19 -17.02
N LYS A 81 -2.11 -2.06 -16.28
CA LYS A 81 -1.06 -1.06 -16.47
C LYS A 81 0.31 -1.65 -16.14
N THR A 82 1.30 -1.24 -16.93
CA THR A 82 2.71 -1.58 -16.74
C THR A 82 3.36 -0.73 -15.64
N GLU A 83 4.49 -1.20 -15.11
CA GLU A 83 5.25 -0.44 -14.10
C GLU A 83 5.65 0.96 -14.58
N VAL A 84 6.00 1.10 -15.87
CA VAL A 84 6.33 2.39 -16.48
C VAL A 84 5.12 3.34 -16.43
N GLN A 85 3.92 2.83 -16.71
CA GLN A 85 2.70 3.64 -16.64
C GLN A 85 2.32 4.01 -15.20
N MET A 86 2.72 3.20 -14.21
CA MET A 86 2.45 3.44 -12.79
C MET A 86 3.61 4.14 -12.06
N GLN A 87 4.72 4.46 -12.74
CA GLN A 87 5.92 4.98 -12.10
C GLN A 87 5.65 6.24 -11.26
N SER A 88 4.84 7.16 -11.80
CA SER A 88 4.50 8.41 -11.12
C SER A 88 3.76 8.16 -9.80
N ILE A 89 2.74 7.31 -9.80
CA ILE A 89 1.96 7.02 -8.60
C ILE A 89 2.77 6.23 -7.57
N THR A 90 3.62 5.30 -8.02
CA THR A 90 4.54 4.56 -7.13
C THR A 90 5.53 5.50 -6.44
N GLN A 91 6.10 6.47 -7.16
CA GLN A 91 7.00 7.48 -6.57
C GLN A 91 6.29 8.34 -5.52
N VAL A 92 5.05 8.77 -5.80
CA VAL A 92 4.24 9.51 -4.83
C VAL A 92 3.90 8.64 -3.61
N GLY A 93 3.62 7.36 -3.83
CA GLY A 93 3.43 6.35 -2.77
C GLY A 93 4.65 6.25 -1.86
N ASN A 94 5.83 6.02 -2.43
CA ASN A 94 7.08 5.93 -1.68
C ASN A 94 7.38 7.20 -0.87
N LYS A 95 7.22 8.38 -1.49
CA LYS A 95 7.37 9.66 -0.78
C LYS A 95 6.37 9.81 0.37
N THR A 96 5.14 9.33 0.19
CA THR A 96 4.10 9.38 1.22
C THR A 96 4.43 8.42 2.37
N ALA A 97 4.88 7.20 2.06
CA ALA A 97 5.35 6.21 3.03
C ALA A 97 6.47 6.76 3.91
N SER A 98 7.52 7.33 3.32
CA SER A 98 8.64 7.93 4.08
C SER A 98 8.22 9.10 4.98
N ASN A 99 7.21 9.87 4.56
CA ASN A 99 6.64 10.93 5.41
C ASN A 99 5.88 10.35 6.60
N ILE A 100 5.12 9.26 6.41
CA ILE A 100 4.41 8.57 7.50
C ILE A 100 5.42 8.01 8.49
N GLU A 101 6.46 7.32 7.99
CA GLU A 101 7.55 6.79 8.83
C GLU A 101 8.22 7.89 9.64
N SER A 102 8.43 9.07 9.07
CA SER A 102 9.01 10.21 9.80
C SER A 102 8.08 10.77 10.88
N LEU A 103 6.76 10.70 10.67
CA LEU A 103 5.76 11.11 11.66
C LEU A 103 5.51 10.06 12.76
N CYS A 104 5.96 8.83 12.53
CA CYS A 104 5.79 7.68 13.43
C CYS A 104 7.05 7.31 14.21
N LYS A 105 8.12 8.11 14.09
CA LYS A 105 9.31 8.08 14.94
C LYS A 105 9.08 8.92 16.20
#